data_AF-E7CZH3-F1
#
_entry.id   AF-E7CZH3-F1
#
_cell.length_a   1.000
_cell.length_b   1.000
_cell.length_c   1.000
_cell.angle_alpha   90.00
_cell.angle_beta   90.00
_cell.angle_gamma   90.00
#
_symmetry.space_group_name_H-M   'P 1'
#
loop_
_entity.id
_entity.type
_entity.pdbx_description
1 polymer ?
#
loop_
_entity_poly.entity_id
_entity_poly.type
_entity_poly.pdbx_seq_one_letter_code
_entity_poly.pdbx_strand_id
1 'polypeptide(L)'
;GVDPTGDSMHIGHLIPFMMMKRFQLAGHHPYILIGGGTGTIGDPSGRKTERVLQTMEQVQHNVDALSNQMRKLFGKDANITFVNNYDWLSKISLLEFLRDYGKNFNINTMLAKDIVASRLEVGISFTEFTYQILQSIDFLHLHKTYDVQLQIGGADQWGNITAGLDLIRKLEGPEAEAFGLTIPLMLKADGTKFGKTAGGAVWLDPKKTSPFEFYQFWLNQDDRDVVKYLKFFTFLSQEEIEDLAKKVETEPEKREAQRRLAEEVTRFVHSEEDLKEAQKITQALFSGNIKELNAEEIAQGFGKMPNVEISSTPENIVELLVSTKIEPSKRQAREDVSNGAISINGDRVTDLNFVINPSDEFDGKFVVIRKGKKNYFLAKVID
;
A
#
# COMPACT_ATOMS: atom_id res chain seq x y z
N GLY A 1 7.03 -14.97 -1.94
CA GLY A 1 7.80 -14.18 -2.93
C GLY A 1 7.01 -12.95 -3.32
N VAL A 2 7.67 -11.95 -3.88
CA VAL A 2 7.04 -10.77 -4.49
C VAL A 2 7.69 -10.46 -5.82
N ASP A 3 6.86 -10.30 -6.86
CA ASP A 3 7.33 -9.89 -8.18
C ASP A 3 7.47 -8.36 -8.25
N PRO A 4 8.56 -7.86 -8.87
CA PRO A 4 8.88 -6.43 -8.99
C PRO A 4 8.05 -5.73 -10.08
N THR A 5 6.72 -5.75 -9.96
CA THR A 5 5.80 -5.17 -10.96
C THR A 5 5.73 -3.65 -10.93
N GLY A 6 6.32 -3.04 -9.92
CA GLY A 6 6.48 -1.61 -9.72
C GLY A 6 7.58 -1.34 -8.70
N ASP A 7 7.94 -0.08 -8.55
CA ASP A 7 8.92 0.48 -7.61
C ASP A 7 8.43 0.51 -6.14
N SER A 8 7.17 0.14 -5.87
CA SER A 8 6.64 0.11 -4.51
C SER A 8 5.59 -0.97 -4.32
N MET A 9 5.55 -1.52 -3.12
CA MET A 9 4.42 -2.32 -2.67
C MET A 9 3.26 -1.43 -2.24
N HIS A 10 2.08 -2.02 -2.19
CA HIS A 10 0.91 -1.45 -1.55
C HIS A 10 0.43 -2.36 -0.41
N ILE A 11 -0.48 -1.89 0.43
CA ILE A 11 -1.02 -2.61 1.60
C ILE A 11 -1.55 -4.02 1.31
N GLY A 12 -2.01 -4.29 0.08
CA GLY A 12 -2.42 -5.64 -0.32
C GLY A 12 -1.28 -6.67 -0.30
N HIS A 13 -0.03 -6.24 -0.50
CA HIS A 13 1.13 -7.12 -0.41
C HIS A 13 1.55 -7.36 1.04
N LEU A 14 1.14 -6.53 1.99
CA LEU A 14 1.67 -6.55 3.36
C LEU A 14 1.29 -7.84 4.11
N ILE A 15 0.13 -8.44 3.84
CA ILE A 15 -0.41 -9.56 4.62
C ILE A 15 0.51 -10.80 4.60
N PRO A 16 0.97 -11.31 3.44
CA PRO A 16 2.00 -12.37 3.42
C PRO A 16 3.23 -12.06 4.28
N PHE A 17 3.70 -10.81 4.29
CA PHE A 17 4.87 -10.43 5.08
C PHE A 17 4.56 -10.33 6.59
N MET A 18 3.36 -9.89 6.96
CA MET A 18 2.88 -9.97 8.35
C MET A 18 2.89 -11.42 8.82
N MET A 19 2.41 -12.35 7.99
CA MET A 19 2.43 -13.78 8.32
C MET A 19 3.87 -14.29 8.50
N MET A 20 4.78 -13.98 7.57
CA MET A 20 6.19 -14.37 7.70
C MET A 20 6.83 -13.81 8.99
N LYS A 21 6.50 -12.58 9.36
CA LYS A 21 6.95 -11.99 10.63
C LYS A 21 6.40 -12.76 11.84
N ARG A 22 5.16 -13.24 11.81
CA ARG A 22 4.62 -14.13 12.86
C ARG A 22 5.37 -15.45 12.94
N PHE A 23 5.70 -16.08 11.80
CA PHE A 23 6.54 -17.28 11.77
C PHE A 23 7.94 -17.01 12.37
N GLN A 24 8.53 -15.85 12.05
CA GLN A 24 9.80 -15.44 12.65
C GLN A 24 9.72 -15.26 14.17
N LEU A 25 8.66 -14.61 14.66
CA LEU A 25 8.42 -14.44 16.11
C LEU A 25 8.16 -15.77 16.81
N ALA A 26 7.63 -16.78 16.10
CA ALA A 26 7.46 -18.15 16.60
C ALA A 26 8.75 -19.00 16.52
N GLY A 27 9.89 -18.43 16.08
CA GLY A 27 11.19 -19.09 16.04
C GLY A 27 11.55 -19.74 14.71
N HIS A 28 10.72 -19.61 13.67
CA HIS A 28 11.06 -20.06 12.32
C HIS A 28 11.97 -19.05 11.59
N HIS A 29 12.56 -19.46 10.46
CA HIS A 29 13.42 -18.60 9.64
C HIS A 29 12.75 -18.29 8.28
N PRO A 30 12.15 -17.09 8.09
CA PRO A 30 11.53 -16.75 6.81
C PRO A 30 12.54 -16.38 5.73
N TYR A 31 12.23 -16.80 4.50
CA TYR A 31 12.91 -16.39 3.28
C TYR A 31 12.00 -15.48 2.46
N ILE A 32 12.38 -14.20 2.34
CA ILE A 32 11.71 -13.24 1.47
C ILE A 32 12.36 -13.31 0.09
N LEU A 33 11.65 -13.94 -0.85
CA LEU A 33 12.07 -14.03 -2.25
C LEU A 33 11.57 -12.82 -3.04
N ILE A 34 12.51 -12.11 -3.68
CA ILE A 34 12.25 -11.11 -4.71
C ILE A 34 12.31 -11.79 -6.08
N GLY A 35 11.26 -11.59 -6.87
CA GLY A 35 11.07 -12.23 -8.17
C GLY A 35 11.82 -11.55 -9.30
N GLY A 36 13.15 -11.36 -9.21
CA GLY A 36 13.91 -10.68 -10.27
C GLY A 36 13.88 -11.42 -11.61
N GLY A 37 13.81 -12.76 -11.60
CA GLY A 37 13.60 -13.59 -12.79
C GLY A 37 12.12 -13.68 -13.18
N THR A 38 11.24 -14.05 -12.25
CA THR A 38 9.79 -14.22 -12.51
C THR A 38 9.11 -12.92 -12.93
N GLY A 39 9.57 -11.78 -12.43
CA GLY A 39 9.09 -10.44 -12.80
C GLY A 39 9.33 -10.07 -14.26
N THR A 40 10.31 -10.70 -14.93
CA THR A 40 10.54 -10.51 -16.38
C THR A 40 9.53 -11.27 -17.25
N ILE A 41 8.79 -12.22 -16.66
CA ILE A 41 7.82 -13.09 -17.34
C ILE A 41 6.40 -12.61 -17.02
N GLY A 42 6.11 -12.43 -15.73
CA GLY A 42 4.85 -11.93 -15.23
C GLY A 42 3.82 -13.01 -14.89
N ASP A 43 3.33 -12.99 -13.64
CA ASP A 43 2.29 -13.91 -13.17
C ASP A 43 0.92 -13.63 -13.83
N PRO A 44 0.28 -14.60 -14.52
CA PRO A 44 -1.08 -14.48 -15.04
C PRO A 44 -2.17 -14.61 -13.96
N SER A 45 -1.82 -15.04 -12.75
CA SER A 45 -2.78 -15.33 -11.67
C SER A 45 -3.63 -14.11 -11.28
N GLY A 46 -4.96 -14.30 -11.27
CA GLY A 46 -5.92 -13.25 -10.90
C GLY A 46 -6.05 -12.08 -11.90
N ARG A 47 -5.53 -12.21 -13.13
CA ARG A 47 -5.55 -11.18 -14.17
C ARG A 47 -6.38 -11.61 -15.39
N LYS A 48 -7.03 -10.63 -16.04
CA LYS A 48 -7.82 -10.84 -17.28
C LYS A 48 -7.05 -10.53 -18.56
N THR A 49 -5.95 -9.80 -18.47
CA THR A 49 -5.16 -9.32 -19.61
C THR A 49 -3.70 -9.71 -19.43
N GLU A 50 -3.00 -9.90 -20.54
CA GLU A 50 -1.57 -10.15 -20.57
C GLU A 50 -0.78 -8.95 -20.02
N ARG A 51 0.36 -9.23 -19.38
CA ARG A 51 1.26 -8.19 -18.87
C ARG A 51 2.11 -7.59 -19.98
N VAL A 52 2.34 -6.28 -19.86
CA VAL A 52 3.37 -5.61 -20.65
C VAL A 52 4.73 -5.97 -20.05
N LEU A 53 5.60 -6.57 -20.86
CA LEU A 53 6.96 -6.92 -20.44
C LEU A 53 7.77 -5.64 -20.17
N GLN A 54 8.37 -5.57 -18.99
CA GLN A 54 9.24 -4.46 -18.59
C GLN A 54 10.66 -4.68 -19.14
N THR A 55 11.40 -3.59 -19.36
CA THR A 55 12.83 -3.69 -19.69
C THR A 55 13.59 -4.27 -18.49
N MET A 56 14.72 -4.93 -18.74
CA MET A 56 15.57 -5.46 -17.65
C MET A 56 16.03 -4.36 -16.70
N GLU A 57 16.31 -3.15 -17.21
CA GLU A 57 16.65 -1.98 -16.40
C GLU A 57 15.51 -1.59 -15.46
N GLN A 58 14.26 -1.56 -15.95
CA GLN A 58 13.10 -1.25 -15.14
C GLN A 58 12.83 -2.35 -14.11
N VAL A 59 12.98 -3.63 -14.47
CA VAL A 59 12.86 -4.76 -13.54
C VAL A 59 13.90 -4.64 -12.44
N GLN A 60 15.16 -4.35 -12.78
CA GLN A 60 16.23 -4.20 -11.78
C GLN A 60 15.95 -3.01 -10.84
N HIS A 61 15.52 -1.87 -11.38
CA HIS A 61 15.11 -0.72 -10.58
C HIS A 61 14.02 -1.09 -9.57
N ASN A 62 12.99 -1.82 -10.02
CA ASN A 62 11.91 -2.29 -9.17
C ASN A 62 12.39 -3.31 -8.12
N VAL A 63 13.28 -4.24 -8.49
CA VAL A 63 13.92 -5.20 -7.57
C VAL A 63 14.63 -4.47 -6.45
N ASP A 64 15.44 -3.46 -6.78
CA ASP A 64 16.18 -2.67 -5.80
C ASP A 64 15.24 -1.90 -4.86
N ALA A 65 14.21 -1.26 -5.42
CA ALA A 65 13.22 -0.51 -4.67
C ALA A 65 12.42 -1.40 -3.70
N LEU A 66 11.93 -2.55 -4.16
CA LEU A 66 11.22 -3.51 -3.31
C LEU A 66 12.14 -4.13 -2.25
N SER A 67 13.37 -4.47 -2.62
CA SER A 67 14.37 -4.99 -1.68
C SER A 67 14.64 -3.99 -0.55
N ASN A 68 14.78 -2.71 -0.87
CA ASN A 68 14.97 -1.66 0.12
C ASN A 68 13.76 -1.49 1.05
N GLN A 69 12.54 -1.51 0.51
CA GLN A 69 11.32 -1.49 1.33
C GLN A 69 11.27 -2.67 2.29
N MET A 70 11.55 -3.88 1.80
CA MET A 70 11.56 -5.09 2.62
C MET A 70 12.63 -5.07 3.70
N ARG A 71 13.84 -4.62 3.39
CA ARG A 71 14.92 -4.47 4.37
C ARG A 71 14.58 -3.42 5.43
N LYS A 72 13.90 -2.33 5.06
CA LYS A 72 13.43 -1.33 6.04
C LYS A 72 12.41 -1.93 7.01
N LEU A 73 11.44 -2.70 6.49
CA LEU A 73 10.34 -3.27 7.28
C LEU A 73 10.76 -4.49 8.12
N PHE A 74 11.64 -5.34 7.59
CA PHE A 74 11.93 -6.66 8.15
C PHE A 74 13.43 -6.91 8.39
N GLY A 75 14.32 -6.06 7.89
CA GLY A 75 15.78 -6.28 7.93
C GLY A 75 16.47 -5.87 9.22
N LYS A 76 15.77 -5.19 10.14
CA LYS A 76 16.30 -4.93 11.50
C LYS A 76 16.27 -6.18 12.38
N ASP A 77 15.46 -7.16 12.04
CA ASP A 77 15.37 -8.43 12.75
C ASP A 77 16.37 -9.44 12.18
N ALA A 78 17.26 -9.95 13.04
CA ALA A 78 18.41 -10.77 12.65
C ALA A 78 18.09 -12.19 12.13
N ASN A 79 16.83 -12.52 11.85
CA ASN A 79 16.42 -13.88 11.46
C ASN A 79 15.48 -13.93 10.24
N ILE A 80 15.71 -13.06 9.24
CA ILE A 80 15.03 -13.11 7.94
C ILE A 80 16.08 -13.01 6.83
N THR A 81 16.01 -13.93 5.86
CA THR A 81 16.91 -13.92 4.69
C THR A 81 16.19 -13.40 3.46
N PHE A 82 16.85 -12.50 2.72
CA PHE A 82 16.38 -11.99 1.43
C PHE A 82 17.11 -12.72 0.30
N VAL A 83 16.36 -13.23 -0.67
CA VAL A 83 16.89 -13.95 -1.84
C VAL A 83 16.27 -13.42 -3.13
N ASN A 84 16.97 -13.56 -4.26
CA ASN A 84 16.46 -13.16 -5.57
C ASN A 84 16.47 -14.36 -6.52
N ASN A 85 15.33 -14.72 -7.09
CA ASN A 85 15.26 -15.88 -7.99
C ASN A 85 16.01 -15.70 -9.32
N TYR A 86 16.37 -14.47 -9.67
CA TYR A 86 17.29 -14.23 -10.78
C TYR A 86 18.61 -14.98 -10.59
N ASP A 87 19.07 -15.18 -9.35
CA ASP A 87 20.37 -15.78 -9.04
C ASP A 87 20.50 -17.24 -9.49
N TRP A 88 19.39 -17.97 -9.58
CA TRP A 88 19.37 -19.34 -10.10
C TRP A 88 18.65 -19.44 -11.45
N LEU A 89 17.54 -18.72 -11.67
CA LEU A 89 16.78 -18.82 -12.91
C LEU A 89 17.59 -18.34 -14.13
N SER A 90 18.42 -17.30 -13.97
CA SER A 90 19.26 -16.77 -15.08
C SER A 90 20.36 -17.74 -15.54
N LYS A 91 20.65 -18.76 -14.73
CA LYS A 91 21.71 -19.76 -15.01
C LYS A 91 21.16 -21.02 -15.67
N ILE A 92 19.84 -21.19 -15.71
CA ILE A 92 19.20 -22.35 -16.33
C ILE A 92 19.13 -22.12 -17.83
N SER A 93 19.84 -22.94 -18.60
CA SER A 93 19.72 -22.94 -20.05
C SER A 93 18.33 -23.41 -20.49
N LEU A 94 17.87 -23.01 -21.68
CA LEU A 94 16.57 -23.46 -22.20
C LEU A 94 16.46 -25.00 -22.26
N LEU A 95 17.56 -25.70 -22.58
CA LEU A 95 17.56 -27.15 -22.64
C LEU A 95 17.42 -27.79 -21.25
N GLU A 96 18.12 -27.27 -20.24
CA GLU A 96 17.96 -27.70 -18.85
C GLU A 96 16.53 -27.40 -18.36
N PHE A 97 16.00 -26.20 -18.65
CA PHE A 97 14.63 -25.84 -18.31
C PHE A 97 13.62 -26.87 -18.82
N LEU A 98 13.69 -27.22 -20.11
CA LEU A 98 12.76 -28.16 -20.73
C LEU A 98 12.97 -29.61 -20.24
N ARG A 99 14.23 -30.05 -20.11
CA ARG A 99 14.56 -31.45 -19.80
C ARG A 99 14.44 -31.79 -18.32
N ASP A 100 14.86 -30.89 -17.44
CA ASP A 100 14.98 -31.20 -16.02
C ASP A 100 13.72 -30.81 -15.26
N TYR A 101 13.07 -29.71 -15.67
CA TYR A 101 11.85 -29.22 -15.04
C TYR A 101 10.62 -29.42 -15.91
N GLY A 102 10.62 -28.96 -17.16
CA GLY A 102 9.46 -28.95 -18.06
C GLY A 102 8.80 -30.32 -18.25
N LYS A 103 9.58 -31.40 -18.35
CA LYS A 103 9.07 -32.79 -18.46
C LYS A 103 8.12 -33.21 -17.31
N ASN A 104 8.22 -32.55 -16.16
CA ASN A 104 7.44 -32.89 -14.97
C ASN A 104 6.04 -32.24 -14.99
N PHE A 105 5.76 -31.38 -15.97
CA PHE A 105 4.51 -30.64 -16.07
C PHE A 105 3.67 -31.16 -17.24
N ASN A 106 2.49 -31.70 -16.93
CA ASN A 106 1.55 -32.14 -17.93
C ASN A 106 0.72 -30.95 -18.43
N ILE A 107 0.72 -30.72 -19.74
CA ILE A 107 0.01 -29.59 -20.36
C ILE A 107 -1.49 -29.63 -20.04
N ASN A 108 -2.15 -30.79 -20.09
CA ASN A 108 -3.59 -30.88 -19.80
C ASN A 108 -3.89 -30.47 -18.36
N THR A 109 -3.05 -30.87 -17.41
CA THR A 109 -3.17 -30.46 -16.00
C THR A 109 -2.95 -28.96 -15.84
N MET A 110 -1.96 -28.38 -16.52
CA MET A 110 -1.69 -26.94 -16.48
C MET A 110 -2.86 -26.13 -17.03
N LEU A 111 -3.47 -26.57 -18.14
CA LEU A 111 -4.63 -25.93 -18.78
C LEU A 111 -5.89 -26.03 -17.93
N ALA A 112 -6.07 -27.13 -17.19
CA ALA A 112 -7.24 -27.35 -16.35
C ALA A 112 -7.24 -26.51 -15.06
N LYS A 113 -6.13 -25.84 -14.71
CA LYS A 113 -6.11 -24.95 -13.54
C LYS A 113 -7.01 -23.74 -13.80
N ASP A 114 -7.91 -23.44 -12.87
CA ASP A 114 -8.94 -22.39 -12.98
C ASP A 114 -8.38 -21.04 -13.51
N ILE A 115 -7.20 -20.66 -13.02
CA ILE A 115 -6.51 -19.42 -13.42
C ILE A 115 -6.19 -19.42 -14.91
N VAL A 116 -5.63 -20.51 -15.42
CA VAL A 116 -5.25 -20.65 -16.84
C VAL A 116 -6.51 -20.85 -17.67
N ALA A 117 -7.43 -21.71 -17.24
CA ALA A 117 -8.68 -21.99 -17.93
C ALA A 117 -9.48 -20.72 -18.21
N SER A 118 -9.58 -19.81 -17.23
CA SER A 118 -10.27 -18.51 -17.38
C SER A 118 -9.64 -17.56 -18.40
N ARG A 119 -8.36 -17.77 -18.73
CA ARG A 119 -7.57 -16.97 -19.70
C ARG A 119 -7.55 -17.59 -21.09
N LEU A 120 -7.87 -18.88 -21.25
CA LEU A 120 -7.71 -19.58 -22.54
C LEU A 120 -8.58 -19.00 -23.65
N GLU A 121 -9.78 -18.51 -23.33
CA GLU A 121 -10.68 -17.88 -24.31
C GLU A 121 -10.11 -16.56 -24.86
N VAL A 122 -9.36 -15.82 -24.03
CA VAL A 122 -8.73 -14.54 -24.41
C VAL A 122 -7.35 -14.75 -25.02
N GLY A 123 -6.68 -15.83 -24.66
CA GLY A 123 -5.31 -16.15 -25.03
C GLY A 123 -4.34 -15.99 -23.86
N ILE A 124 -3.38 -16.91 -23.79
CA ILE A 124 -2.24 -16.87 -22.87
C ILE A 124 -0.97 -17.20 -23.66
N SER A 125 0.06 -16.37 -23.54
CA SER A 125 1.33 -16.62 -24.21
C SER A 125 2.09 -17.77 -23.54
N PHE A 126 3.02 -18.39 -24.28
CA PHE A 126 3.91 -19.40 -23.72
C PHE A 126 4.72 -18.85 -22.54
N THR A 127 5.11 -17.57 -22.62
CA THR A 127 5.81 -16.83 -21.55
C THR A 127 5.00 -16.86 -20.24
N GLU A 128 3.77 -16.35 -20.22
CA GLU A 128 2.93 -16.38 -19.00
C GLU A 128 2.56 -17.81 -18.59
N PHE A 129 2.35 -18.72 -19.55
CA PHE A 129 2.00 -20.12 -19.27
C PHE A 129 3.11 -20.87 -18.53
N THR A 130 4.37 -20.53 -18.78
CA THR A 130 5.53 -21.15 -18.13
C THR A 130 5.86 -20.57 -16.76
N TYR A 131 5.20 -19.48 -16.34
CA TYR A 131 5.42 -18.84 -15.04
C TYR A 131 5.30 -19.83 -13.86
N GLN A 132 4.28 -20.71 -13.89
CA GLN A 132 4.09 -21.70 -12.82
C GLN A 132 5.27 -22.67 -12.67
N ILE A 133 6.00 -22.95 -13.76
CA ILE A 133 7.19 -23.81 -13.73
C ILE A 133 8.32 -23.08 -13.02
N LEU A 134 8.53 -21.80 -13.34
CA LEU A 134 9.56 -20.97 -12.70
C LEU A 134 9.34 -20.83 -11.20
N GLN A 135 8.11 -20.54 -10.76
CA GLN A 135 7.79 -20.48 -9.33
C GLN A 135 7.94 -21.86 -8.64
N SER A 136 7.69 -22.96 -9.36
CA SER A 136 7.94 -24.31 -8.83
C SER A 136 9.44 -24.59 -8.65
N ILE A 137 10.26 -24.14 -9.60
CA ILE A 137 11.73 -24.22 -9.51
C ILE A 137 12.22 -23.42 -8.30
N ASP A 138 11.64 -22.25 -8.03
CA ASP A 138 11.98 -21.46 -6.85
C ASP A 138 11.76 -22.26 -5.55
N PHE A 139 10.60 -22.90 -5.40
CA PHE A 139 10.32 -23.67 -4.18
C PHE A 139 11.27 -24.86 -4.06
N LEU A 140 11.52 -25.60 -5.14
CA LEU A 140 12.51 -26.68 -5.15
C LEU A 140 13.91 -26.18 -4.78
N HIS A 141 14.36 -25.07 -5.35
CA HIS A 141 15.68 -24.51 -5.07
C HIS A 141 15.82 -24.14 -3.60
N LEU A 142 14.82 -23.44 -3.05
CA LEU A 142 14.81 -23.05 -1.64
C LEU A 142 14.73 -24.24 -0.69
N HIS A 143 13.95 -25.27 -1.04
CA HIS A 143 13.88 -26.51 -0.29
C HIS A 143 15.24 -27.20 -0.21
N LYS A 144 15.93 -27.38 -1.36
CA LYS A 144 17.23 -28.08 -1.40
C LYS A 144 18.37 -27.28 -0.78
N THR A 145 18.37 -25.97 -0.96
CA THR A 145 19.52 -25.12 -0.60
C THR A 145 19.42 -24.61 0.83
N TYR A 146 18.20 -24.39 1.31
CA TYR A 146 17.93 -23.69 2.56
C TYR A 146 16.93 -24.42 3.48
N ASP A 147 16.53 -25.65 3.14
CA ASP A 147 15.54 -26.43 3.88
C ASP A 147 14.21 -25.69 4.09
N VAL A 148 13.78 -24.93 3.08
CA VAL A 148 12.47 -24.28 3.11
C VAL A 148 11.38 -25.33 2.88
N GLN A 149 10.54 -25.53 3.90
CA GLN A 149 9.47 -26.53 3.90
C GLN A 149 8.06 -25.94 3.76
N LEU A 150 7.89 -24.61 3.86
CA LEU A 150 6.58 -23.96 3.76
C LEU A 150 6.62 -22.78 2.80
N GLN A 151 5.74 -22.78 1.80
CA GLN A 151 5.50 -21.62 0.95
C GLN A 151 4.16 -20.96 1.30
N ILE A 152 4.21 -19.64 1.56
CA ILE A 152 3.04 -18.82 1.89
C ILE A 152 2.75 -17.82 0.76
N GLY A 153 1.48 -17.67 0.39
CA GLY A 153 1.03 -16.70 -0.61
C GLY A 153 -0.43 -16.27 -0.45
N GLY A 154 -0.91 -15.39 -1.32
CA GLY A 154 -2.34 -15.08 -1.42
C GLY A 154 -3.15 -16.26 -1.98
N ALA A 155 -4.47 -16.25 -1.82
CA ALA A 155 -5.34 -17.33 -2.31
C ALA A 155 -5.22 -17.56 -3.83
N ASP A 156 -4.91 -16.52 -4.59
CA ASP A 156 -4.62 -16.56 -6.03
C ASP A 156 -3.34 -17.34 -6.37
N GLN A 157 -2.46 -17.60 -5.40
CA GLN A 157 -1.19 -18.32 -5.60
C GLN A 157 -1.31 -19.84 -5.39
N TRP A 158 -2.48 -20.35 -4.99
CA TRP A 158 -2.67 -21.77 -4.67
C TRP A 158 -2.22 -22.70 -5.81
N GLY A 159 -2.55 -22.35 -7.05
CA GLY A 159 -2.18 -23.12 -8.23
C GLY A 159 -0.67 -23.23 -8.43
N ASN A 160 0.08 -22.16 -8.15
CA ASN A 160 1.53 -22.14 -8.31
C ASN A 160 2.23 -22.83 -7.12
N ILE A 161 1.73 -22.65 -5.89
CA ILE A 161 2.29 -23.29 -4.69
C ILE A 161 2.19 -24.81 -4.79
N THR A 162 1.01 -25.32 -5.16
CA THR A 162 0.81 -26.77 -5.33
C THR A 162 1.65 -27.37 -6.46
N ALA A 163 1.92 -26.59 -7.52
CA ALA A 163 2.84 -27.00 -8.58
C ALA A 163 4.28 -27.19 -8.06
N GLY A 164 4.73 -26.31 -7.15
CA GLY A 164 6.02 -26.45 -6.47
C GLY A 164 6.09 -27.70 -5.59
N LEU A 165 5.03 -27.99 -4.82
CA LEU A 165 4.93 -29.20 -4.02
C LEU A 165 5.02 -30.48 -4.87
N ASP A 166 4.30 -30.51 -5.99
CA ASP A 166 4.34 -31.64 -6.92
C ASP A 166 5.71 -31.81 -7.54
N LEU A 167 6.40 -30.71 -7.88
CA LEU A 167 7.75 -30.76 -8.43
C LEU A 167 8.76 -31.30 -7.40
N ILE A 168 8.69 -30.83 -6.15
CA ILE A 168 9.54 -31.32 -5.05
C ILE A 168 9.33 -32.83 -4.87
N ARG A 169 8.09 -33.30 -4.78
CA ARG A 169 7.79 -34.74 -4.62
C ARG A 169 8.30 -35.58 -5.79
N LYS A 170 8.25 -35.07 -7.01
CA LYS A 170 8.73 -35.79 -8.21
C LYS A 170 10.25 -35.92 -8.25
N LEU A 171 10.98 -34.91 -7.77
CA LEU A 171 12.43 -34.85 -7.90
C LEU A 171 13.19 -35.30 -6.65
N GLU A 172 12.67 -34.99 -5.46
CA GLU A 172 13.28 -35.38 -4.17
C GLU A 172 12.64 -36.62 -3.55
N GLY A 173 11.49 -37.06 -4.08
CA GLY A 173 10.79 -38.28 -3.66
C GLY A 173 9.57 -38.03 -2.77
N PRO A 174 8.78 -39.09 -2.49
CA PRO A 174 7.50 -38.97 -1.78
C PRO A 174 7.64 -38.56 -0.30
N GLU A 175 8.81 -38.77 0.30
CA GLU A 175 9.11 -38.43 1.70
C GLU A 175 9.53 -36.97 1.89
N ALA A 176 9.66 -36.19 0.80
CA ALA A 176 10.05 -34.78 0.89
C ALA A 176 8.96 -33.94 1.60
N GLU A 177 9.32 -33.38 2.76
CA GLU A 177 8.42 -32.56 3.57
C GLU A 177 8.34 -31.13 3.03
N ALA A 178 7.26 -30.85 2.30
CA ALA A 178 6.93 -29.51 1.83
C ALA A 178 5.43 -29.24 1.95
N PHE A 179 5.07 -28.02 2.32
CA PHE A 179 3.72 -27.57 2.63
C PHE A 179 3.40 -26.24 1.93
N GLY A 180 2.12 -26.03 1.67
CA GLY A 180 1.59 -24.78 1.12
C GLY A 180 0.54 -24.18 2.04
N LEU A 181 0.60 -22.88 2.25
CA LEU A 181 -0.41 -22.13 3.00
C LEU A 181 -0.82 -20.90 2.21
N THR A 182 -2.13 -20.72 2.01
CA THR A 182 -2.66 -19.53 1.36
C THR A 182 -3.46 -18.67 2.32
N ILE A 183 -3.36 -17.37 2.10
CA ILE A 183 -4.06 -16.34 2.86
C ILE A 183 -5.30 -15.93 2.06
N PRO A 184 -6.50 -15.88 2.68
CA PRO A 184 -7.71 -15.53 1.97
C PRO A 184 -7.61 -14.14 1.33
N LEU A 185 -8.27 -13.98 0.18
CA LEU A 185 -8.44 -12.67 -0.44
C LEU A 185 -9.24 -11.77 0.49
N MET A 186 -8.66 -10.63 0.86
CA MET A 186 -9.32 -9.67 1.74
C MET A 186 -10.34 -8.85 0.94
N LEU A 187 -11.61 -9.02 1.33
CA LEU A 187 -12.71 -8.16 0.93
C LEU A 187 -13.10 -7.27 2.12
N LYS A 188 -13.52 -6.06 1.80
CA LYS A 188 -14.23 -5.19 2.75
C LYS A 188 -15.64 -5.73 2.99
N ALA A 189 -16.28 -5.29 4.07
CA ALA A 189 -17.66 -5.65 4.39
C ALA A 189 -18.66 -5.25 3.28
N ASP A 190 -18.33 -4.25 2.47
CA ASP A 190 -19.10 -3.82 1.30
C ASP A 190 -18.89 -4.68 0.02
N GLY A 191 -18.04 -5.73 0.11
CA GLY A 191 -17.71 -6.62 -1.01
C GLY A 191 -16.64 -6.08 -1.96
N THR A 192 -16.15 -4.86 -1.77
CA THR A 192 -15.06 -4.30 -2.57
C THR A 192 -13.70 -4.88 -2.17
N LYS A 193 -12.75 -4.86 -3.11
CA LYS A 193 -11.37 -5.34 -2.84
C LYS A 193 -10.68 -4.44 -1.82
N PHE A 194 -10.05 -5.07 -0.83
CA PHE A 194 -9.20 -4.38 0.13
C PHE A 194 -8.03 -3.69 -0.57
N GLY A 195 -7.67 -2.49 -0.11
CA GLY A 195 -6.53 -1.73 -0.62
C GLY A 195 -6.71 -0.98 -1.93
N LYS A 196 -7.91 -1.01 -2.54
CA LYS A 196 -8.31 -0.04 -3.56
C LYS A 196 -9.14 1.07 -2.93
N THR A 197 -8.68 2.31 -3.12
CA THR A 197 -9.44 3.54 -2.81
C THR A 197 -9.93 4.17 -4.12
N ALA A 198 -10.86 5.13 -4.04
CA ALA A 198 -11.26 5.93 -5.19
C ALA A 198 -10.06 6.66 -5.85
N GLY A 199 -8.99 6.93 -5.08
CA GLY A 199 -7.74 7.55 -5.54
C GLY A 199 -6.64 6.56 -5.96
N GLY A 200 -6.92 5.26 -6.02
CA GLY A 200 -5.93 4.23 -6.40
C GLY A 200 -5.43 3.36 -5.24
N ALA A 201 -4.24 2.80 -5.40
CA ALA A 201 -3.61 1.93 -4.40
C ALA A 201 -3.04 2.76 -3.23
N VAL A 202 -3.06 2.18 -2.03
CA VAL A 202 -2.38 2.74 -0.84
C VAL A 202 -0.98 2.14 -0.79
N TRP A 203 0.01 2.92 -1.20
CA TRP A 203 1.41 2.50 -1.33
C TRP A 203 2.10 2.51 0.03
N LEU A 204 3.16 1.70 0.17
CA LEU A 204 4.03 1.71 1.34
C LEU A 204 5.14 2.77 1.24
N ASP A 205 5.43 3.24 0.02
CA ASP A 205 6.40 4.33 -0.19
C ASP A 205 5.77 5.68 0.21
N PRO A 206 6.36 6.42 1.18
CA PRO A 206 5.86 7.71 1.63
C PRO A 206 5.79 8.77 0.53
N LYS A 207 6.55 8.63 -0.56
CA LYS A 207 6.50 9.54 -1.72
C LYS A 207 5.27 9.32 -2.60
N LYS A 208 4.64 8.14 -2.52
CA LYS A 208 3.44 7.78 -3.30
C LYS A 208 2.16 7.84 -2.50
N THR A 209 2.24 7.55 -1.22
CA THR A 209 1.17 7.74 -0.25
C THR A 209 1.81 8.30 1.00
N SER A 210 1.53 9.56 1.33
CA SER A 210 2.16 10.18 2.50
C SER A 210 1.78 9.43 3.78
N PRO A 211 2.62 9.47 4.83
CA PRO A 211 2.27 8.85 6.11
C PRO A 211 0.94 9.33 6.68
N PHE A 212 0.60 10.62 6.46
CA PHE A 212 -0.72 11.16 6.79
C PHE A 212 -1.84 10.44 6.03
N GLU A 213 -1.75 10.31 4.70
CA GLU A 213 -2.76 9.62 3.91
C GLU A 213 -2.87 8.14 4.27
N PHE A 214 -1.74 7.50 4.53
CA PHE A 214 -1.67 6.12 4.99
C PHE A 214 -2.37 5.95 6.34
N TYR A 215 -2.08 6.82 7.31
CA TYR A 215 -2.75 6.84 8.61
C TYR A 215 -4.26 7.09 8.46
N GLN A 216 -4.66 8.07 7.65
CA GLN A 216 -6.06 8.36 7.38
C GLN A 216 -6.80 7.21 6.70
N PHE A 217 -6.13 6.45 5.83
CA PHE A 217 -6.72 5.24 5.26
C PHE A 217 -7.13 4.27 6.37
N TRP A 218 -6.25 3.96 7.32
CA TRP A 218 -6.54 3.04 8.42
C TRP A 218 -7.53 3.61 9.44
N LEU A 219 -7.44 4.91 9.74
CA LEU A 219 -8.37 5.58 10.64
C LEU A 219 -9.80 5.56 10.09
N ASN A 220 -9.97 5.55 8.76
CA ASN A 220 -11.26 5.60 8.10
C ASN A 220 -11.88 4.23 7.79
N GLN A 221 -11.36 3.14 8.35
CA GLN A 221 -11.97 1.82 8.19
C GLN A 221 -13.34 1.71 8.86
N ASP A 222 -14.21 0.89 8.27
CA ASP A 222 -15.56 0.58 8.74
C ASP A 222 -15.50 -0.23 10.04
N ASP A 223 -16.43 0.03 10.96
CA ASP A 223 -16.56 -0.69 12.24
C ASP A 223 -16.67 -2.21 12.03
N ARG A 224 -17.32 -2.65 10.93
CA ARG A 224 -17.49 -4.06 10.59
C ARG A 224 -16.20 -4.76 10.19
N ASP A 225 -15.17 -4.01 9.80
CA ASP A 225 -13.91 -4.54 9.30
C ASP A 225 -12.72 -4.30 10.24
N VAL A 226 -12.76 -3.29 11.11
CA VAL A 226 -11.60 -2.84 11.88
C VAL A 226 -11.00 -3.94 12.77
N VAL A 227 -11.84 -4.74 13.45
CA VAL A 227 -11.38 -5.84 14.31
C VAL A 227 -10.67 -6.93 13.49
N LYS A 228 -11.18 -7.22 12.30
CA LYS A 228 -10.51 -8.12 11.35
C LYS A 228 -9.15 -7.55 10.97
N TYR A 229 -9.06 -6.27 10.61
CA TYR A 229 -7.79 -5.65 10.23
C TYR A 229 -6.78 -5.58 11.36
N LEU A 230 -7.20 -5.38 12.61
CA LEU A 230 -6.31 -5.50 13.77
C LEU A 230 -5.65 -6.89 13.78
N LYS A 231 -6.41 -7.97 13.61
CA LYS A 231 -5.87 -9.35 13.58
C LYS A 231 -4.89 -9.57 12.41
N PHE A 232 -5.14 -8.98 11.25
CA PHE A 232 -4.30 -9.20 10.06
C PHE A 232 -3.04 -8.34 10.02
N PHE A 233 -3.12 -7.08 10.47
CA PHE A 233 -2.10 -6.06 10.20
C PHE A 233 -1.34 -5.58 11.44
N THR A 234 -1.66 -6.06 12.64
CA THR A 234 -0.94 -5.67 13.86
C THR A 234 -0.37 -6.88 14.60
N PHE A 235 0.53 -6.62 15.55
CA PHE A 235 1.07 -7.65 16.46
C PHE A 235 0.51 -7.51 17.88
N LEU A 236 -0.68 -6.92 18.02
CA LEU A 236 -1.36 -6.79 19.31
C LEU A 236 -1.73 -8.16 19.88
N SER A 237 -1.83 -8.22 21.21
CA SER A 237 -2.29 -9.43 21.90
C SER A 237 -3.76 -9.71 21.58
N GLN A 238 -4.16 -10.97 21.73
CA GLN A 238 -5.56 -11.35 21.56
C GLN A 238 -6.47 -10.60 22.55
N GLU A 239 -6.04 -10.45 23.81
CA GLU A 239 -6.77 -9.72 24.86
C GLU A 239 -7.00 -8.25 24.47
N GLU A 240 -5.99 -7.58 23.92
CA GLU A 240 -6.13 -6.17 23.49
C GLU A 240 -7.09 -6.05 22.31
N ILE A 241 -7.05 -6.97 21.34
CA ILE A 241 -8.00 -6.98 20.22
C ILE A 241 -9.43 -7.25 20.71
N GLU A 242 -9.62 -8.11 21.71
CA GLU A 242 -10.94 -8.39 22.30
C GLU A 242 -11.51 -7.18 23.06
N ASP A 243 -10.67 -6.41 23.78
CA ASP A 243 -11.09 -5.14 24.39
C ASP A 243 -11.53 -4.12 23.33
N LEU A 244 -10.72 -3.94 22.28
CA LEU A 244 -11.05 -3.03 21.19
C LEU A 244 -12.33 -3.45 20.44
N ALA A 245 -12.57 -4.76 20.29
CA ALA A 245 -13.80 -5.26 19.70
C ALA A 245 -15.04 -4.89 20.53
N LYS A 246 -14.97 -5.00 21.86
CA LYS A 246 -16.06 -4.55 22.74
C LYS A 246 -16.32 -3.05 22.59
N LYS A 247 -15.25 -2.25 22.53
CA LYS A 247 -15.37 -0.80 22.35
C LYS A 247 -15.99 -0.39 21.02
N VAL A 248 -15.75 -1.13 19.94
CA VAL A 248 -16.44 -0.92 18.66
C VAL A 248 -17.95 -1.13 18.81
N GLU A 249 -18.39 -2.07 19.64
CA GLU A 249 -19.81 -2.33 19.88
C GLU A 249 -20.45 -1.32 20.84
N THR A 250 -19.73 -0.90 21.90
CA THR A 250 -20.28 -0.08 22.97
C THR A 250 -20.10 1.42 22.78
N GLU A 251 -19.02 1.84 22.12
CA GLU A 251 -18.62 3.25 21.98
C GLU A 251 -18.03 3.54 20.56
N PRO A 252 -18.72 3.16 19.47
CA PRO A 252 -18.19 3.29 18.09
C PRO A 252 -17.80 4.72 17.72
N GLU A 253 -18.46 5.74 18.29
CA GLU A 253 -18.18 7.15 18.04
C GLU A 253 -16.76 7.59 18.45
N LYS A 254 -16.13 6.88 19.40
CA LYS A 254 -14.75 7.16 19.83
C LYS A 254 -13.71 6.68 18.83
N ARG A 255 -14.06 5.69 18.00
CA ARG A 255 -13.20 5.07 16.97
C ARG A 255 -11.85 4.59 17.51
N GLU A 256 -11.83 4.07 18.74
CA GLU A 256 -10.57 3.64 19.39
C GLU A 256 -9.86 2.53 18.61
N ALA A 257 -10.61 1.55 18.10
CA ALA A 257 -10.05 0.46 17.30
C ALA A 257 -9.41 0.95 15.99
N GLN A 258 -10.03 1.89 15.29
CA GLN A 258 -9.48 2.45 14.05
C GLN A 258 -8.24 3.28 14.30
N ARG A 259 -8.26 4.08 15.37
CA ARG A 259 -7.10 4.86 15.79
C ARG A 259 -5.94 3.93 16.13
N ARG A 260 -6.20 2.89 16.92
CA ARG A 260 -5.18 1.90 17.29
C ARG A 260 -4.63 1.16 16.08
N LEU A 261 -5.49 0.77 15.13
CA LEU A 261 -5.08 0.18 13.86
C LEU A 261 -4.18 1.13 13.06
N ALA A 262 -4.58 2.40 12.92
CA ALA A 262 -3.82 3.39 12.19
C ALA A 262 -2.45 3.64 12.82
N GLU A 263 -2.38 3.72 14.16
CA GLU A 263 -1.12 3.87 14.89
C GLU A 263 -0.18 2.70 14.66
N GLU A 264 -0.65 1.47 14.86
CA GLU A 264 0.18 0.27 14.72
C GLU A 264 0.73 0.10 13.31
N VAL A 265 -0.13 0.24 12.30
CA VAL A 265 0.29 -0.03 10.92
C VAL A 265 1.14 1.11 10.37
N THR A 266 0.84 2.38 10.69
CA THR A 266 1.69 3.52 10.28
C THR A 266 3.06 3.44 10.94
N ARG A 267 3.14 3.13 12.24
CA ARG A 267 4.43 2.95 12.94
C ARG A 267 5.24 1.83 12.32
N PHE A 268 4.59 0.70 12.01
CA PHE A 268 5.25 -0.46 11.42
C PHE A 268 5.78 -0.17 10.01
N VAL A 269 5.00 0.50 9.16
CA VAL A 269 5.36 0.72 7.76
C VAL A 269 6.31 1.90 7.55
N HIS A 270 6.08 2.99 8.27
CA HIS A 270 6.79 4.25 8.07
C HIS A 270 7.85 4.48 9.16
N SER A 271 7.43 4.96 10.33
CA SER A 271 8.23 5.12 11.55
C SER A 271 7.36 5.68 12.70
N GLU A 272 7.95 5.79 13.90
CA GLU A 272 7.31 6.48 15.04
C GLU A 272 7.22 7.99 14.81
N GLU A 273 8.23 8.57 14.14
CA GLU A 273 8.26 9.98 13.76
C GLU A 273 7.16 10.31 12.75
N ASP A 274 7.04 9.49 11.71
CA ASP A 274 6.00 9.62 10.68
C ASP A 274 4.58 9.47 11.26
N LEU A 275 4.41 8.59 12.26
CA LEU A 275 3.16 8.46 12.99
C LEU A 275 2.80 9.75 13.74
N LYS A 276 3.75 10.31 14.49
CA LYS A 276 3.53 11.56 15.25
C LYS A 276 3.17 12.72 14.32
N GLU A 277 3.85 12.81 13.18
CA GLU A 277 3.53 13.81 12.14
C GLU A 277 2.10 13.61 11.61
N ALA A 278 1.73 12.38 11.23
CA ALA A 278 0.38 12.06 10.76
C ALA A 278 -0.70 12.38 11.81
N GLN A 279 -0.44 12.11 13.09
CA GLN A 279 -1.32 12.46 14.20
C GLN A 279 -1.43 13.97 14.39
N LYS A 280 -0.32 14.71 14.31
CA LYS A 280 -0.28 16.18 14.40
C LYS A 280 -1.11 16.82 13.28
N ILE A 281 -0.91 16.39 12.03
CA ILE A 281 -1.69 16.87 10.88
C ILE A 281 -3.18 16.55 11.08
N THR A 282 -3.50 15.34 11.52
CA THR A 282 -4.90 14.92 11.80
C THR A 282 -5.53 15.79 12.89
N GLN A 283 -4.81 16.08 13.97
CA GLN A 283 -5.29 16.91 15.06
C GLN A 283 -5.50 18.35 14.62
N ALA A 284 -4.57 18.94 13.88
CA ALA A 284 -4.68 20.29 13.33
C ALA A 284 -5.87 20.43 12.37
N LEU A 285 -6.12 19.43 11.53
CA LEU A 285 -7.29 19.37 10.66
C LEU A 285 -8.61 19.34 11.44
N PHE A 286 -8.65 18.58 12.53
CA PHE A 286 -9.86 18.44 13.35
C PHE A 286 -10.12 19.65 14.26
N SER A 287 -9.08 20.18 14.91
CA SER A 287 -9.17 21.34 15.81
C SER A 287 -9.29 22.67 15.06
N GLY A 288 -8.84 22.71 13.80
CA GLY A 288 -8.71 23.93 13.01
C GLY A 288 -7.43 24.71 13.29
N ASN A 289 -6.53 24.22 14.16
CA ASN A 289 -5.27 24.88 14.50
C ASN A 289 -4.18 24.59 13.46
N ILE A 290 -4.39 25.10 12.24
CA ILE A 290 -3.56 24.78 11.07
C ILE A 290 -2.20 25.52 11.14
N LYS A 291 -2.11 26.63 11.88
CA LYS A 291 -0.88 27.43 12.03
C LYS A 291 0.29 26.70 12.70
N GLU A 292 0.03 25.62 13.43
CA GLU A 292 1.08 24.80 14.05
C GLU A 292 1.79 23.87 13.05
N LEU A 293 1.27 23.79 11.82
CA LEU A 293 1.85 22.98 10.77
C LEU A 293 2.94 23.74 10.00
N ASN A 294 3.96 23.03 9.54
CA ASN A 294 4.94 23.56 8.59
C ASN A 294 4.48 23.39 7.14
N ALA A 295 5.23 23.94 6.18
CA ALA A 295 4.84 23.88 4.75
C ALA A 295 4.74 22.45 4.20
N GLU A 296 5.58 21.52 4.65
CA GLU A 296 5.53 20.12 4.22
C GLU A 296 4.29 19.41 4.78
N GLU A 297 3.97 19.62 6.06
CA GLU A 297 2.79 19.10 6.73
C GLU A 297 1.49 19.64 6.07
N ILE A 298 1.48 20.92 5.66
CA ILE A 298 0.38 21.51 4.89
C ILE A 298 0.24 20.84 3.52
N ALA A 299 1.35 20.66 2.80
CA ALA A 299 1.33 20.01 1.51
C ALA A 299 0.80 18.56 1.60
N GLN A 300 1.19 17.83 2.65
CA GLN A 300 0.71 16.47 2.90
C GLN A 300 -0.77 16.43 3.31
N GLY A 301 -1.22 17.32 4.20
CA GLY A 301 -2.58 17.32 4.73
C GLY A 301 -3.62 17.86 3.74
N PHE A 302 -3.25 18.87 2.95
CA PHE A 302 -4.17 19.64 2.10
C PHE A 302 -3.90 19.51 0.60
N GLY A 303 -2.81 18.86 0.17
CA GLY A 303 -2.40 18.82 -1.25
C GLY A 303 -3.42 18.22 -2.23
N LYS A 304 -4.31 17.34 -1.73
CA LYS A 304 -5.42 16.74 -2.50
C LYS A 304 -6.74 17.51 -2.40
N MET A 305 -6.81 18.55 -1.57
CA MET A 305 -7.95 19.46 -1.57
C MET A 305 -7.95 20.28 -2.88
N PRO A 306 -9.10 20.87 -3.28
CA PRO A 306 -9.14 21.81 -4.38
C PRO A 306 -8.01 22.84 -4.27
N ASN A 307 -7.12 22.82 -5.26
CA ASN A 307 -5.98 23.71 -5.32
C ASN A 307 -6.37 24.96 -6.12
N VAL A 308 -5.92 26.11 -5.63
CA VAL A 308 -5.99 27.38 -6.36
C VAL A 308 -4.60 27.99 -6.40
N GLU A 309 -4.36 28.85 -7.37
CA GLU A 309 -3.08 29.54 -7.53
C GLU A 309 -3.26 31.00 -7.14
N ILE A 310 -2.32 31.54 -6.37
CA ILE A 310 -2.33 32.92 -5.88
C ILE A 310 -0.95 33.55 -6.04
N SER A 311 -0.89 34.87 -6.21
CA SER A 311 0.38 35.59 -6.23
C SER A 311 0.96 35.70 -4.81
N SER A 312 2.27 35.92 -4.71
CA SER A 312 2.98 36.29 -3.49
C SER A 312 2.60 37.68 -2.95
N THR A 313 1.97 38.53 -3.77
CA THR A 313 1.61 39.89 -3.37
C THR A 313 0.41 39.92 -2.43
N PRO A 314 0.38 40.83 -1.45
CA PRO A 314 -0.77 40.98 -0.56
C PRO A 314 -2.07 41.29 -1.32
N GLU A 315 -3.13 40.53 -1.05
CA GLU A 315 -4.44 40.67 -1.71
C GLU A 315 -5.58 40.72 -0.69
N ASN A 316 -6.63 41.50 -0.99
CA ASN A 316 -7.82 41.56 -0.14
C ASN A 316 -8.61 40.24 -0.20
N ILE A 317 -9.14 39.78 0.94
CA ILE A 317 -9.88 38.51 1.06
C ILE A 317 -11.04 38.38 0.07
N VAL A 318 -11.82 39.44 -0.17
CA VAL A 318 -12.97 39.39 -1.07
C VAL A 318 -12.51 39.23 -2.52
N GLU A 319 -11.39 39.85 -2.88
CA GLU A 319 -10.82 39.77 -4.23
C GLU A 319 -10.21 38.39 -4.46
N LEU A 320 -9.42 37.90 -3.50
CA LEU A 320 -8.82 36.57 -3.52
C LEU A 320 -9.87 35.48 -3.70
N LEU A 321 -10.96 35.50 -2.92
CA LEU A 321 -12.00 34.47 -2.99
C LEU A 321 -12.67 34.42 -4.37
N VAL A 322 -12.78 35.55 -5.07
CA VAL A 322 -13.41 35.62 -6.39
C VAL A 322 -12.41 35.31 -7.50
N SER A 323 -11.18 35.82 -7.41
CA SER A 323 -10.12 35.56 -8.40
C SER A 323 -9.76 34.07 -8.45
N THR A 324 -9.73 33.42 -7.29
CA THR A 324 -9.53 31.96 -7.15
C THR A 324 -10.79 31.12 -7.44
N LYS A 325 -11.94 31.77 -7.71
CA LYS A 325 -13.25 31.13 -7.96
C LYS A 325 -13.77 30.27 -6.80
N ILE A 326 -13.27 30.47 -5.58
CA ILE A 326 -13.84 29.89 -4.37
C ILE A 326 -15.26 30.45 -4.14
N GLU A 327 -15.45 31.72 -4.49
CA GLU A 327 -16.75 32.39 -4.51
C GLU A 327 -17.14 32.82 -5.93
N PRO A 328 -18.43 32.73 -6.29
CA PRO A 328 -18.89 33.06 -7.63
C PRO A 328 -19.00 34.57 -7.87
N SER A 329 -19.01 35.41 -6.82
CA SER A 329 -19.13 36.86 -6.95
C SER A 329 -18.65 37.61 -5.70
N LYS A 330 -18.25 38.89 -5.87
CA LYS A 330 -17.87 39.77 -4.75
C LYS A 330 -18.99 39.94 -3.73
N ARG A 331 -20.26 39.89 -4.16
CA ARG A 331 -21.42 39.96 -3.26
C ARG A 331 -21.46 38.75 -2.32
N GLN A 332 -21.32 37.54 -2.87
CA GLN A 332 -21.33 36.31 -2.08
C GLN A 332 -20.11 36.24 -1.15
N ALA A 333 -18.93 36.60 -1.65
CA ALA A 333 -17.72 36.63 -0.83
C ALA A 333 -17.84 37.56 0.39
N ARG A 334 -18.43 38.75 0.22
CA ARG A 334 -18.68 39.67 1.34
C ARG A 334 -19.67 39.10 2.35
N GLU A 335 -20.72 38.44 1.88
CA GLU A 335 -21.70 37.78 2.74
C GLU A 335 -21.07 36.66 3.55
N ASP A 336 -20.33 35.75 2.91
CA ASP A 336 -19.70 34.60 3.55
C ASP A 336 -18.61 35.04 4.54
N VAL A 337 -17.81 36.07 4.22
CA VAL A 337 -16.85 36.66 5.16
C VAL A 337 -17.56 37.31 6.35
N SER A 338 -18.57 38.16 6.12
CA SER A 338 -19.27 38.87 7.22
C SER A 338 -20.01 37.90 8.16
N ASN A 339 -20.55 36.82 7.60
CA ASN A 339 -21.17 35.73 8.38
C ASN A 339 -20.12 34.84 9.08
N GLY A 340 -18.84 35.09 8.84
CA GLY A 340 -17.71 34.33 9.36
C GLY A 340 -17.70 32.88 8.90
N ALA A 341 -18.17 32.63 7.68
CA ALA A 341 -18.09 31.33 7.02
C ALA A 341 -16.69 31.07 6.44
N ILE A 342 -15.84 32.09 6.35
CA ILE A 342 -14.47 31.99 5.82
C ILE A 342 -13.45 31.91 6.96
N SER A 343 -12.46 31.04 6.81
CA SER A 343 -11.28 30.98 7.69
C SER A 343 -10.01 30.91 6.86
N ILE A 344 -8.98 31.66 7.29
CA ILE A 344 -7.65 31.67 6.68
C ILE A 344 -6.66 31.08 7.68
N ASN A 345 -5.97 30.01 7.29
CA ASN A 345 -4.99 29.29 8.11
C ASN A 345 -5.54 28.89 9.49
N GLY A 346 -6.85 28.64 9.58
CA GLY A 346 -7.56 28.28 10.82
C GLY A 346 -8.27 29.44 11.52
N ASP A 347 -7.88 30.68 11.23
CA ASP A 347 -8.49 31.86 11.84
C ASP A 347 -9.75 32.27 11.12
N ARG A 348 -10.85 32.44 11.87
CA ARG A 348 -12.11 32.96 11.32
C ARG A 348 -11.94 34.43 10.94
N VAL A 349 -12.20 34.75 9.68
CA VAL A 349 -12.10 36.13 9.15
C VAL A 349 -13.51 36.69 8.97
N THR A 350 -13.77 37.83 9.61
CA THR A 350 -15.04 38.58 9.46
C THR A 350 -14.85 40.00 8.93
N ASP A 351 -13.61 40.47 8.81
CA ASP A 351 -13.30 41.79 8.27
C ASP A 351 -13.20 41.74 6.74
N LEU A 352 -14.03 42.54 6.07
CA LEU A 352 -14.03 42.67 4.62
C LEU A 352 -12.77 43.34 4.07
N ASN A 353 -12.03 44.06 4.91
CA ASN A 353 -10.77 44.70 4.55
C ASN A 353 -9.55 43.83 4.86
N PHE A 354 -9.73 42.61 5.37
CA PHE A 354 -8.63 41.70 5.67
C PHE A 354 -7.76 41.48 4.43
N VAL A 355 -6.45 41.69 4.59
CA VAL A 355 -5.44 41.49 3.55
C VAL A 355 -4.64 40.26 3.91
N ILE A 356 -4.55 39.32 2.97
CA ILE A 356 -3.73 38.12 3.12
C ILE A 356 -2.37 38.47 2.57
N ASN A 357 -1.32 38.25 3.35
CA ASN A 357 0.05 38.34 2.88
C ASN A 357 0.64 36.92 2.74
N PRO A 358 0.62 36.34 1.53
CA PRO A 358 1.05 34.94 1.36
C PRO A 358 2.52 34.72 1.72
N SER A 359 3.36 35.75 1.65
CA SER A 359 4.80 35.66 1.97
C SER A 359 5.09 35.37 3.45
N ASP A 360 4.15 35.66 4.35
CA ASP A 360 4.29 35.43 5.79
C ASP A 360 3.83 34.01 6.21
N GLU A 361 3.26 33.24 5.29
CA GLU A 361 2.51 32.02 5.62
C GLU A 361 3.18 30.77 5.03
N PHE A 362 3.44 29.77 5.88
CA PHE A 362 4.00 28.46 5.50
C PHE A 362 5.15 28.54 4.49
N ASP A 363 6.23 29.23 4.89
CA ASP A 363 7.44 29.49 4.08
C ASP A 363 7.16 30.25 2.76
N GLY A 364 6.08 31.03 2.70
CA GLY A 364 5.67 31.75 1.51
C GLY A 364 5.08 30.86 0.41
N LYS A 365 4.75 29.59 0.72
CA LYS A 365 4.34 28.60 -0.29
C LYS A 365 2.84 28.37 -0.35
N PHE A 366 2.14 28.51 0.78
CA PHE A 366 0.75 28.08 0.90
C PHE A 366 -0.10 29.03 1.74
N VAL A 367 -1.38 29.09 1.41
CA VAL A 367 -2.44 29.61 2.28
C VAL A 367 -3.59 28.61 2.28
N VAL A 368 -4.09 28.25 3.45
CA VAL A 368 -5.24 27.34 3.60
C VAL A 368 -6.51 28.15 3.81
N ILE A 369 -7.45 28.01 2.88
CA ILE A 369 -8.74 28.71 2.92
C ILE A 369 -9.82 27.68 3.25
N ARG A 370 -10.62 27.92 4.30
CA ARG A 370 -11.78 27.09 4.64
C ARG A 370 -13.08 27.88 4.44
N LYS A 371 -14.01 27.29 3.71
CA LYS A 371 -15.41 27.73 3.58
C LYS A 371 -16.35 26.81 4.36
N GLY A 372 -17.09 27.36 5.30
CA GLY A 372 -17.98 26.63 6.19
C GLY A 372 -17.22 25.65 7.07
N LYS A 373 -17.74 24.43 7.21
CA LYS A 373 -17.17 23.40 8.11
C LYS A 373 -16.25 22.39 7.43
N LYS A 374 -16.42 22.14 6.12
CA LYS A 374 -15.76 21.00 5.43
C LYS A 374 -15.06 21.36 4.12
N ASN A 375 -15.29 22.55 3.55
CA ASN A 375 -14.73 22.88 2.25
C ASN A 375 -13.39 23.57 2.45
N TYR A 376 -12.31 22.82 2.26
CA TYR A 376 -10.95 23.33 2.31
C TYR A 376 -10.41 23.56 0.89
N PHE A 377 -9.61 24.60 0.73
CA PHE A 377 -8.89 24.94 -0.48
C PHE A 377 -7.43 25.20 -0.09
N LEU A 378 -6.50 24.64 -0.88
CA LEU A 378 -5.08 24.93 -0.74
C LEU A 378 -4.69 25.95 -1.81
N ALA A 379 -4.41 27.18 -1.39
CA ALA A 379 -3.89 28.20 -2.27
C ALA A 379 -2.36 28.07 -2.35
N LYS A 380 -1.84 27.81 -3.54
CA LYS A 380 -0.40 27.70 -3.82
C LYS A 380 0.11 29.05 -4.30
N VAL A 381 1.17 29.53 -3.66
CA VAL A 381 1.85 30.74 -4.06
C VAL A 381 2.71 30.42 -5.28
N ILE A 382 2.45 31.10 -6.40
CA ILE A 382 3.15 30.94 -7.68
C ILE A 382 3.84 32.25 -8.02
N ASP A 383 4.98 32.52 -7.38
CA ASP A 383 5.94 33.56 -7.81
C ASP A 383 7.36 33.14 -7.44
#